data_AF-A0A1I0SLS5-F1
#
_entry.id   AF-A0A1I0SLS5-F1
#
_cell.length_a   1.000
_cell.length_b   1.000
_cell.length_c   1.000
_cell.angle_alpha   90.00
_cell.angle_beta   90.00
_cell.angle_gamma   90.00
#
_symmetry.space_group_name_H-M   'P 1'
#
loop_
_entity.id
_entity.type
_entity.pdbx_description
1 polymer ?
#
loop_
_entity_poly.entity_id
_entity_poly.type
_entity_poly.pdbx_seq_one_letter_code
_entity_poly.pdbx_strand_id
1 'polypeptide(L)'
;MNKLKIILAEDHNLVRNGIKMLLESQADIEVIAEADDGKQVLKHIESGVIPDIVLADINMPEMDGISLIKAMKLTHPDIKVVILSMLDHEKYVMQAFMEGSYGYILKNVNESEMLFALKTVAGGAKYLCVELTETLLNRFINETSSQPEQEQMQVDLSMREIEVLHLVAEGYTNQEMADKLFLSKRTIEGHRQTLIDKTGSKNTASLIRFAVVNGYLN
;
A
#
# COMPACT_ATOMS: atom_id res chain seq x y z
N MET A 1 35.38 -2.97 -2.65
CA MET A 1 33.98 -2.80 -2.19
C MET A 1 33.09 -3.60 -3.13
N ASN A 2 32.09 -4.32 -2.62
CA ASN A 2 31.12 -4.99 -3.49
C ASN A 2 30.24 -3.94 -4.15
N LYS A 3 30.06 -4.02 -5.47
CA LYS A 3 29.10 -3.20 -6.21
C LYS A 3 27.68 -3.62 -5.83
N LEU A 4 26.76 -2.65 -5.83
CA LEU A 4 25.33 -2.88 -5.74
C LEU A 4 24.85 -3.53 -7.03
N LYS A 5 24.36 -4.77 -6.93
CA LYS A 5 23.92 -5.56 -8.08
C LYS A 5 22.43 -5.39 -8.32
N ILE A 6 22.09 -5.00 -9.54
CA ILE A 6 20.71 -4.69 -9.94
C ILE A 6 20.28 -5.58 -11.08
N ILE A 7 19.08 -6.16 -10.98
CA ILE A 7 18.32 -6.59 -12.18
C ILE A 7 17.41 -5.43 -12.57
N LEU A 8 17.49 -5.00 -13.83
CA LEU A 8 16.65 -3.94 -14.39
C LEU A 8 15.56 -4.55 -15.27
N ALA A 9 14.29 -4.40 -14.86
CA ALA A 9 13.13 -4.90 -15.60
C ALA A 9 12.29 -3.74 -16.14
N GLU A 10 12.23 -3.60 -17.46
CA GLU A 10 11.57 -2.49 -18.16
C GLU A 10 11.30 -2.95 -19.59
N ASP A 11 10.05 -2.91 -20.07
CA ASP A 11 9.69 -3.41 -21.40
C ASP A 11 10.01 -2.41 -22.53
N HIS A 12 10.22 -1.13 -22.20
CA HIS A 12 10.61 -0.10 -23.17
C HIS A 12 12.13 -0.04 -23.33
N ASN A 13 12.66 -0.64 -24.40
CA ASN A 13 14.10 -0.70 -24.72
C ASN A 13 14.86 0.64 -24.56
N LEU A 14 14.30 1.76 -25.06
CA LEU A 14 14.96 3.07 -24.98
C LEU A 14 15.09 3.55 -23.52
N VAL A 15 14.03 3.34 -22.73
CA VAL A 15 13.99 3.70 -21.31
C VAL A 15 14.96 2.82 -20.53
N ARG A 16 14.93 1.51 -20.76
CA ARG A 16 15.82 0.54 -20.12
C ARG A 16 17.30 0.89 -20.36
N ASN A 17 17.67 1.18 -21.60
CA ASN A 17 19.03 1.59 -21.96
C ASN A 17 19.44 2.89 -21.25
N GLY A 18 18.54 3.88 -21.20
CA GLY A 18 18.81 5.15 -20.52
C GLY A 18 19.07 4.96 -19.02
N ILE A 19 18.22 4.18 -18.34
CA ILE A 19 18.38 3.86 -16.91
C ILE A 19 19.66 3.07 -16.70
N LYS A 20 19.94 2.06 -17.52
CA LYS A 20 21.17 1.26 -17.42
C LYS A 20 22.41 2.13 -17.54
N MET A 21 22.46 3.03 -18.53
CA MET A 21 23.59 3.96 -18.70
C MET A 21 23.78 4.86 -17.47
N LEU A 22 22.68 5.36 -16.89
CA LEU A 22 22.72 6.15 -15.66
C LEU A 22 23.28 5.33 -14.49
N LEU A 23 22.79 4.10 -14.28
CA LEU A 23 23.23 3.24 -13.19
C LEU A 23 24.70 2.83 -13.35
N GLU A 24 25.10 2.40 -14.54
CA GLU A 24 26.48 1.95 -14.83
C GLU A 24 27.49 3.09 -14.92
N SER A 25 27.04 4.36 -14.96
CA SER A 25 27.93 5.51 -14.77
C SER A 25 28.53 5.58 -13.37
N GLN A 26 27.91 4.90 -12.39
CA GLN A 26 28.36 4.85 -11.02
C GLN A 26 29.29 3.65 -10.80
N ALA A 27 30.49 3.90 -10.29
CA ALA A 27 31.50 2.85 -10.09
C ALA A 27 31.07 1.76 -9.08
N ASP A 28 30.12 2.08 -8.19
CA ASP A 28 29.60 1.23 -7.13
C ASP A 28 28.28 0.53 -7.48
N ILE A 29 27.78 0.62 -8.71
CA ILE A 29 26.55 -0.04 -9.18
C ILE A 29 26.86 -0.91 -10.42
N GLU A 30 26.16 -2.03 -10.54
CA GLU A 30 26.27 -2.94 -11.68
C GLU A 30 24.89 -3.50 -12.05
N VAL A 31 24.49 -3.37 -13.32
CA VAL A 31 23.29 -4.03 -13.85
C VAL A 31 23.69 -5.43 -14.29
N ILE A 32 23.38 -6.43 -13.47
CA ILE A 32 23.82 -7.83 -13.68
C ILE A 32 22.90 -8.63 -14.61
N ALA A 33 21.67 -8.16 -14.82
CA ALA A 33 20.77 -8.67 -15.84
C ALA A 33 19.71 -7.62 -16.22
N GLU A 34 19.17 -7.78 -17.43
CA GLU A 34 18.04 -7.02 -17.96
C GLU A 34 16.88 -7.96 -18.22
N ALA A 35 15.65 -7.45 -18.09
CA ALA A 35 14.42 -8.18 -18.35
C ALA A 35 13.39 -7.25 -19.00
N ASP A 36 12.53 -7.82 -19.85
CA ASP A 36 11.37 -7.11 -20.42
C ASP A 36 10.09 -7.35 -19.59
N ASP A 37 10.12 -8.31 -18.66
CA ASP A 37 8.95 -8.69 -17.85
C ASP A 37 9.34 -9.39 -16.54
N GLY A 38 8.37 -9.50 -15.61
CA GLY A 38 8.59 -10.14 -14.32
C GLY A 38 8.93 -11.64 -14.39
N LYS A 39 8.47 -12.39 -15.41
CA LYS A 39 8.84 -13.81 -15.54
C LYS A 39 10.31 -13.95 -15.90
N GLN A 40 10.85 -13.07 -16.74
CA GLN A 40 12.28 -13.04 -17.04
C GLN A 40 13.13 -12.72 -15.81
N VAL A 41 12.69 -11.80 -14.94
CA VAL A 41 13.37 -11.54 -13.66
C VAL A 41 13.47 -12.82 -12.82
N LEU A 42 12.35 -13.52 -12.62
CA LEU A 42 12.35 -14.78 -11.85
C LEU A 42 13.26 -15.83 -12.49
N LYS A 43 13.24 -15.93 -13.82
CA LYS A 43 14.08 -16.87 -14.58
C LYS A 43 15.58 -16.59 -14.42
N HIS A 44 15.99 -15.32 -14.39
CA HIS A 44 17.36 -14.92 -14.11
C HIS A 44 17.76 -15.36 -12.70
N ILE A 45 16.91 -15.09 -11.69
CA ILE A 45 17.17 -15.47 -10.30
C ILE A 45 17.29 -17.00 -10.16
N GLU A 46 16.37 -17.75 -10.75
CA GLU A 46 16.39 -19.22 -10.79
C GLU A 46 17.64 -19.79 -11.47
N SER A 47 18.22 -19.06 -12.44
CA SER A 47 19.47 -19.44 -13.11
C SER A 47 20.73 -19.12 -12.30
N GLY A 48 20.60 -18.53 -11.11
CA GLY A 48 21.70 -18.20 -10.21
C GLY A 48 22.14 -16.74 -10.23
N VAL A 49 21.41 -15.85 -10.91
CA VAL A 49 21.66 -14.40 -10.89
C VAL A 49 21.08 -13.82 -9.60
N ILE A 50 21.92 -13.52 -8.61
CA ILE A 50 21.50 -12.99 -7.30
C ILE A 50 21.74 -11.47 -7.24
N PRO A 51 20.71 -10.62 -7.41
CA PRO A 51 20.81 -9.19 -7.19
C PRO A 51 20.62 -8.79 -5.73
N ASP A 52 21.08 -7.59 -5.38
CA ASP A 52 20.69 -6.90 -4.15
C ASP A 52 19.32 -6.23 -4.31
N ILE A 53 19.05 -5.69 -5.51
CA ILE A 53 17.81 -4.99 -5.86
C ILE A 53 17.30 -5.44 -7.22
N VAL A 54 15.99 -5.67 -7.32
CA VAL A 54 15.27 -5.66 -8.60
C VAL A 54 14.63 -4.29 -8.78
N LEU A 55 15.06 -3.54 -9.79
CA LEU A 55 14.43 -2.29 -10.21
C LEU A 55 13.47 -2.63 -11.35
N ALA A 56 12.17 -2.58 -11.09
CA ALA A 56 11.15 -3.05 -12.03
C ALA A 56 10.15 -1.96 -12.40
N ASP A 57 9.81 -1.88 -13.68
CA ASP A 57 8.62 -1.15 -14.10
C ASP A 57 7.36 -1.79 -13.50
N ILE A 58 6.36 -0.96 -13.24
CA ILE A 58 5.06 -1.46 -12.82
C ILE A 58 4.31 -2.12 -13.99
N ASN A 59 4.41 -1.54 -15.19
CA ASN A 59 3.66 -2.01 -16.36
C ASN A 59 4.60 -2.80 -17.27
N MET A 60 4.55 -4.12 -17.17
CA MET A 60 5.30 -5.01 -18.07
C MET A 60 4.36 -6.08 -18.64
N PRO A 61 4.60 -6.58 -19.86
CA PRO A 61 3.86 -7.71 -20.41
C PRO A 61 4.07 -8.96 -19.56
N GLU A 62 3.19 -9.97 -19.72
CA GLU A 62 3.28 -11.31 -19.08
C GLU A 62 3.20 -11.37 -17.54
N MET A 63 3.96 -10.55 -16.82
CA MET A 63 3.96 -10.38 -15.38
C MET A 63 4.37 -8.94 -15.04
N ASP A 64 3.42 -8.19 -14.51
CA ASP A 64 3.60 -6.80 -14.08
C ASP A 64 4.44 -6.70 -12.78
N GLY A 65 4.88 -5.49 -12.44
CA GLY A 65 5.75 -5.26 -11.29
C GLY A 65 5.09 -5.62 -9.94
N ILE A 66 3.77 -5.47 -9.82
CA ILE A 66 3.04 -5.83 -8.60
C ILE A 66 2.99 -7.36 -8.42
N SER A 67 2.70 -8.08 -9.50
CA SER A 67 2.69 -9.54 -9.55
C SER A 67 4.08 -10.10 -9.30
N LEU A 68 5.12 -9.43 -9.82
CA LEU A 68 6.52 -9.76 -9.55
C LEU A 68 6.85 -9.62 -8.06
N ILE A 69 6.49 -8.51 -7.41
CA ILE A 69 6.70 -8.34 -5.95
C ILE A 69 6.06 -9.49 -5.18
N LYS A 70 4.81 -9.83 -5.50
CA LYS A 70 4.08 -10.90 -4.84
C LYS A 70 4.75 -12.26 -5.01
N ALA A 71 5.23 -12.57 -6.23
CA ALA A 71 5.95 -13.80 -6.50
C ALA A 71 7.30 -13.85 -5.76
N MET A 72 8.05 -12.74 -5.77
CA MET A 72 9.35 -12.64 -5.09
C MET A 72 9.22 -12.72 -3.57
N LYS A 73 8.17 -12.13 -2.97
CA LYS A 73 7.92 -12.24 -1.53
C LYS A 73 7.75 -13.70 -1.07
N LEU A 74 7.23 -14.56 -1.92
CA LEU A 74 7.04 -15.99 -1.61
C LEU A 74 8.29 -16.83 -1.85
N THR A 75 9.12 -16.46 -2.82
CA THR A 75 10.20 -17.31 -3.34
C THR A 75 11.61 -16.80 -2.99
N HIS A 76 11.78 -15.48 -2.90
CA HIS A 76 13.04 -14.78 -2.72
C HIS A 76 12.87 -13.54 -1.81
N PRO A 77 12.42 -13.70 -0.55
CA PRO A 77 12.04 -12.59 0.33
C PRO A 77 13.20 -11.65 0.71
N ASP A 78 14.44 -12.11 0.58
CA ASP A 78 15.63 -11.31 0.90
C ASP A 78 16.01 -10.32 -0.22
N ILE A 79 15.51 -10.53 -1.45
CA ILE A 79 15.78 -9.64 -2.58
C ILE A 79 14.80 -8.47 -2.56
N LYS A 80 15.33 -7.26 -2.57
CA LYS A 80 14.51 -6.04 -2.46
C LYS A 80 13.98 -5.63 -3.82
N VAL A 81 12.68 -5.36 -3.90
CA VAL A 81 12.05 -4.86 -5.14
C VAL A 81 11.77 -3.37 -5.00
N VAL A 82 12.21 -2.59 -5.98
CA VAL A 82 11.92 -1.17 -6.14
C VAL A 82 11.11 -0.99 -7.41
N ILE A 83 9.94 -0.37 -7.29
CA ILE A 83 9.12 -0.02 -8.44
C ILE A 83 9.60 1.29 -9.03
N LEU A 84 9.71 1.32 -10.36
CA LEU A 84 10.02 2.50 -11.15
C LEU A 84 8.87 2.76 -12.13
N SER A 85 8.07 3.81 -11.93
CA SER A 85 6.79 3.94 -12.62
C SER A 85 6.52 5.34 -13.14
N MET A 86 5.75 5.46 -14.22
CA MET A 86 5.13 6.75 -14.61
C MET A 86 3.85 7.05 -13.82
N LEU A 87 3.30 6.04 -13.13
CA LEU A 87 2.06 6.16 -12.38
C LEU A 87 2.36 6.73 -11.01
N ASP A 88 1.77 7.89 -10.73
CA ASP A 88 1.83 8.59 -9.44
C ASP A 88 0.59 8.36 -8.56
N HIS A 89 -0.37 7.59 -9.07
CA HIS A 89 -1.64 7.39 -8.39
C HIS A 89 -1.49 6.52 -7.13
N GLU A 90 -1.84 7.09 -5.99
CA GLU A 90 -1.75 6.53 -4.63
C GLU A 90 -2.12 5.05 -4.51
N LYS A 91 -3.23 4.62 -5.12
CA LYS A 91 -3.65 3.21 -5.12
C LYS A 91 -2.53 2.24 -5.53
N TYR A 92 -1.77 2.55 -6.58
CA TYR A 92 -0.66 1.70 -7.04
C TYR A 92 0.52 1.76 -6.08
N VAL A 93 0.83 2.94 -5.54
CA VAL A 93 1.89 3.13 -4.55
C VAL A 93 1.60 2.30 -3.30
N MET A 94 0.40 2.44 -2.73
CA MET A 94 -0.04 1.66 -1.57
C MET A 94 -0.03 0.16 -1.87
N GLN A 95 -0.55 -0.26 -3.03
CA GLN A 95 -0.58 -1.66 -3.43
C GLN A 95 0.84 -2.25 -3.50
N ALA A 96 1.79 -1.55 -4.11
CA ALA A 96 3.18 -2.00 -4.18
C ALA A 96 3.78 -2.23 -2.78
N PHE A 97 3.60 -1.28 -1.86
CA PHE A 97 4.12 -1.40 -0.50
C PHE A 97 3.42 -2.49 0.33
N MET A 98 2.12 -2.69 0.15
CA MET A 98 1.37 -3.78 0.80
C MET A 98 1.85 -5.15 0.32
N GLU A 99 2.10 -5.28 -0.98
CA GLU A 99 2.63 -6.52 -1.56
C GLU A 99 4.09 -6.76 -1.16
N GLY A 100 4.84 -5.71 -0.79
CA GLY A 100 6.14 -5.84 -0.15
C GLY A 100 7.29 -5.14 -0.87
N SER A 101 7.02 -4.17 -1.73
CA SER A 101 8.09 -3.33 -2.30
C SER A 101 8.87 -2.62 -1.18
N TYR A 102 10.16 -2.45 -1.42
CA TYR A 102 11.03 -1.62 -0.60
C TYR A 102 11.11 -0.19 -1.11
N GLY A 103 10.75 0.06 -2.37
CA GLY A 103 10.62 1.44 -2.81
C GLY A 103 9.69 1.65 -3.98
N TYR A 104 9.33 2.92 -4.17
CA TYR A 104 8.55 3.39 -5.30
C TYR A 104 9.13 4.74 -5.76
N ILE A 105 9.60 4.75 -7.01
CA ILE A 105 10.28 5.89 -7.64
C ILE A 105 9.52 6.21 -8.92
N LEU A 106 9.34 7.49 -9.22
CA LEU A 106 8.78 7.91 -10.50
C LEU A 106 9.86 7.92 -11.60
N LYS A 107 9.52 7.57 -12.84
CA LYS A 107 10.47 7.58 -13.97
C LYS A 107 11.01 8.98 -14.33
N ASN A 108 10.39 10.04 -13.82
CA ASN A 108 10.78 11.44 -14.02
C ASN A 108 11.71 11.99 -12.92
N VAL A 109 12.06 11.20 -11.89
CA VAL A 109 12.96 11.69 -10.83
C VAL A 109 14.34 12.02 -11.41
N ASN A 110 15.03 12.94 -10.75
CA ASN A 110 16.41 13.24 -11.12
C ASN A 110 17.35 12.09 -10.75
N GLU A 111 18.53 12.06 -11.40
CA GLU A 111 19.56 11.05 -11.18
C GLU A 111 19.95 10.91 -9.71
N SER A 112 20.21 12.03 -9.01
CA SER A 112 20.64 12.00 -7.62
C SER A 112 19.63 11.35 -6.69
N GLU A 113 18.33 11.56 -6.93
CA GLU A 113 17.25 10.97 -6.15
C GLU A 113 17.13 9.47 -6.42
N MET A 114 17.22 9.04 -7.68
CA MET A 114 17.23 7.62 -8.03
C MET A 114 18.39 6.89 -7.35
N LEU A 115 19.60 7.45 -7.40
CA LEU A 115 20.78 6.87 -6.76
C LEU A 115 20.65 6.83 -5.24
N PHE A 116 20.13 7.91 -4.63
CA PHE A 116 19.85 7.95 -3.20
C PHE A 116 18.83 6.90 -2.78
N ALA A 117 17.76 6.73 -3.56
CA ALA A 117 16.72 5.75 -3.32
C ALA A 117 17.28 4.32 -3.33
N LEU A 118 18.06 3.97 -4.36
CA LEU A 118 18.66 2.64 -4.48
C LEU A 118 19.63 2.35 -3.34
N LYS A 119 20.46 3.33 -2.94
CA LYS A 119 21.38 3.18 -1.79
C LYS A 119 20.62 3.05 -0.46
N THR A 120 19.53 3.79 -0.30
CA THR A 120 18.64 3.71 0.88
C THR A 120 18.02 2.32 1.00
N VAL A 121 17.50 1.81 -0.12
CA VAL A 121 16.93 0.46 -0.19
C VAL A 121 18.00 -0.60 0.04
N ALA A 122 19.18 -0.47 -0.56
CA ALA A 122 20.31 -1.36 -0.31
C ALA A 122 20.68 -1.41 1.20
N GLY A 123 20.58 -0.29 1.91
CA GLY A 123 20.73 -0.19 3.36
C GLY A 123 19.62 -0.84 4.20
N GLY A 124 18.52 -1.27 3.56
CA GLY A 124 17.40 -1.96 4.22
C GLY A 124 16.23 -1.05 4.62
N ALA A 125 16.29 0.24 4.30
CA ALA A 125 15.21 1.17 4.53
C ALA A 125 14.22 1.18 3.35
N LYS A 126 12.96 1.52 3.63
CA LYS A 126 11.98 1.78 2.57
C LYS A 126 12.20 3.18 1.99
N TYR A 127 11.86 3.37 0.72
CA TYR A 127 11.98 4.67 0.06
C TYR A 127 10.76 5.00 -0.80
N LEU A 128 10.23 6.20 -0.64
CA LEU A 128 9.23 6.80 -1.52
C LEU A 128 9.81 8.11 -2.05
N CYS A 129 9.74 8.34 -3.36
CA CYS A 129 10.27 9.58 -3.94
C CYS A 129 9.58 10.82 -3.34
N VAL A 130 10.28 11.96 -3.41
CA VAL A 130 9.88 13.21 -2.75
C VAL A 130 8.51 13.67 -3.25
N GLU A 131 8.31 13.68 -4.57
CA GLU A 131 7.06 14.10 -5.21
C GLU A 131 5.84 13.31 -4.71
N LEU A 132 5.96 11.98 -4.60
CA LEU A 132 4.90 11.13 -4.08
C LEU A 132 4.71 11.31 -2.57
N THR A 133 5.79 11.49 -1.83
CA THR A 133 5.74 11.74 -0.39
C THR A 133 4.97 13.02 -0.09
N GLU A 134 5.27 14.12 -0.78
CA GLU A 134 4.54 15.38 -0.65
C GLU A 134 3.06 15.21 -1.02
N THR A 135 2.77 14.53 -2.11
CA THR A 135 1.40 14.28 -2.57
C THR A 135 0.57 13.51 -1.55
N LEU A 136 1.13 12.41 -1.01
CA LEU A 136 0.46 11.59 0.00
C LEU A 136 0.32 12.31 1.34
N LEU A 137 1.34 13.05 1.78
CA LEU A 137 1.26 13.85 3.01
C LEU A 137 0.20 14.94 2.91
N ASN A 138 0.16 15.67 1.80
CA ASN A 138 -0.85 16.71 1.58
C ASN A 138 -2.26 16.12 1.57
N ARG A 139 -2.45 14.94 0.97
CA ARG A 139 -3.75 14.23 1.04
C ARG A 139 -4.09 13.80 2.45
N PHE A 140 -3.15 13.18 3.16
CA PHE A 140 -3.37 12.75 4.55
C PHE A 140 -3.77 13.93 5.44
N ILE A 141 -3.08 15.07 5.29
CA ILE A 141 -3.41 16.33 5.97
C ILE A 141 -4.79 16.83 5.53
N ASN A 142 -5.09 16.86 4.23
CA ASN A 142 -6.38 17.36 3.74
C ASN A 142 -7.56 16.46 4.11
N GLU A 143 -7.39 15.13 4.17
CA GLU A 143 -8.43 14.19 4.62
C GLU A 143 -8.67 14.31 6.12
N THR A 144 -7.62 14.60 6.91
CA THR A 144 -7.76 14.95 8.33
C THR A 144 -8.31 16.36 8.55
N SER A 145 -8.10 17.29 7.62
CA SER A 145 -8.57 18.70 7.70
C SER A 145 -9.95 18.94 7.06
N SER A 146 -10.40 18.05 6.17
CA SER A 146 -11.71 18.12 5.50
C SER A 146 -12.80 17.36 6.25
N GLN A 147 -12.44 16.71 7.36
CA GLN A 147 -13.39 16.56 8.44
C GLN A 147 -13.54 17.97 9.03
N PRO A 148 -14.75 18.54 9.08
CA PRO A 148 -14.94 19.66 9.99
C PRO A 148 -14.39 19.21 11.34
N GLU A 149 -13.80 20.11 12.10
CA GLU A 149 -13.79 20.02 13.56
C GLU A 149 -15.25 19.92 14.04
N GLN A 150 -15.97 18.84 13.74
CA GLN A 150 -16.80 18.24 14.74
C GLN A 150 -15.76 17.79 15.74
N GLU A 151 -15.61 18.59 16.81
CA GLU A 151 -15.26 18.10 18.13
C GLU A 151 -15.41 16.59 18.10
N GLN A 152 -14.32 15.82 18.29
CA GLN A 152 -14.43 14.39 18.56
C GLN A 152 -15.55 14.26 19.57
N MET A 153 -16.75 13.96 19.09
CA MET A 153 -17.92 13.95 19.92
C MET A 153 -17.61 12.70 20.70
N GLN A 154 -17.14 12.87 21.93
CA GLN A 154 -16.85 11.76 22.84
C GLN A 154 -18.22 11.14 23.13
N VAL A 155 -18.71 10.38 22.16
CA VAL A 155 -19.93 9.65 22.24
C VAL A 155 -19.56 8.42 23.05
N ASP A 156 -19.88 8.47 24.33
CA ASP A 156 -19.68 7.34 25.22
C ASP A 156 -20.69 6.24 24.85
N LEU A 157 -20.20 5.27 24.08
CA LEU A 157 -20.92 4.06 23.72
C LEU A 157 -20.66 3.02 24.81
N SER A 158 -21.74 2.52 25.39
CA SER A 158 -21.67 1.38 26.30
C SER A 158 -21.15 0.15 25.56
N MET A 159 -20.54 -0.78 26.32
CA MET A 159 -20.09 -2.07 25.79
C MET A 159 -21.18 -2.78 24.96
N ARG A 160 -22.44 -2.66 25.39
CA ARG A 160 -23.57 -3.28 24.69
C ARG A 160 -23.90 -2.61 23.36
N GLU A 161 -23.79 -1.29 23.29
CA GLU A 161 -23.95 -0.53 22.05
C GLU A 161 -22.80 -0.85 21.08
N ILE A 162 -21.57 -1.01 21.58
CA ILE A 162 -20.42 -1.41 20.76
C ILE A 162 -20.62 -2.83 20.19
N GLU A 163 -21.09 -3.78 20.99
CA GLU A 163 -21.41 -5.14 20.51
C GLU A 163 -22.47 -5.12 19.40
N VAL A 164 -23.55 -4.35 19.58
CA VAL A 164 -24.60 -4.21 18.56
C VAL A 164 -24.04 -3.54 17.30
N LEU A 165 -23.19 -2.52 17.45
CA LEU A 165 -22.54 -1.83 16.32
C LEU A 165 -21.69 -2.77 15.46
N HIS A 166 -20.92 -3.68 16.09
CA HIS A 166 -20.13 -4.69 15.37
C HIS A 166 -21.02 -5.65 14.58
N LEU A 167 -22.10 -6.15 15.18
CA LEU A 167 -23.01 -7.06 14.48
C LEU A 167 -23.75 -6.38 13.33
N VAL A 168 -24.09 -5.10 13.47
CA VAL A 168 -24.65 -4.30 12.37
C VAL A 168 -23.63 -4.18 11.23
N ALA A 169 -22.35 -3.97 11.54
CA ALA A 169 -21.27 -3.90 10.56
C ALA A 169 -21.04 -5.23 9.82
N GLU A 170 -21.17 -6.34 10.53
CA GLU A 170 -21.12 -7.69 9.98
C GLU A 170 -22.37 -8.06 9.15
N GLY A 171 -23.37 -7.19 9.10
CA GLY A 171 -24.56 -7.35 8.25
C GLY A 171 -25.70 -8.15 8.87
N TYR A 172 -25.68 -8.41 10.18
CA TYR A 172 -26.75 -9.14 10.87
C TYR A 172 -28.05 -8.34 10.90
N THR A 173 -29.17 -9.05 10.79
CA THR A 173 -30.52 -8.50 10.99
C THR A 173 -30.83 -8.33 12.49
N ASN A 174 -31.87 -7.54 12.81
CA ASN A 174 -32.30 -7.35 14.20
C ASN A 174 -32.67 -8.66 14.90
N GLN A 175 -33.18 -9.64 14.16
CA GLN A 175 -33.55 -10.93 14.73
C GLN A 175 -32.31 -11.76 15.03
N GLU A 176 -31.36 -11.85 14.10
CA GLU A 176 -30.14 -12.63 14.31
C GLU A 176 -29.25 -12.03 15.41
N MET A 177 -29.19 -10.70 15.51
CA MET A 177 -28.54 -10.02 16.64
C MET A 177 -29.22 -10.33 17.97
N ALA A 178 -30.56 -10.36 18.00
CA ALA A 178 -31.32 -10.67 19.20
C ALA A 178 -31.03 -12.09 19.69
N ASP A 179 -31.00 -13.05 18.75
CA ASP A 179 -30.68 -14.45 19.04
C ASP A 179 -29.24 -14.61 19.54
N LYS A 180 -28.26 -13.95 18.89
CA LYS A 180 -26.83 -14.02 19.24
C LYS A 180 -26.52 -13.39 20.59
N LEU A 181 -27.24 -12.32 20.94
CA LEU A 181 -27.02 -11.56 22.17
C LEU A 181 -27.98 -11.95 23.31
N PHE A 182 -28.84 -12.95 23.10
CA PHE A 182 -29.87 -13.40 24.04
C PHE A 182 -30.80 -12.26 24.50
N LEU A 183 -31.25 -11.44 23.56
CA LEU A 183 -32.15 -10.30 23.78
C LEU A 183 -33.43 -10.42 22.96
N SER A 184 -34.40 -9.55 23.24
CA SER A 184 -35.54 -9.39 22.34
C SER A 184 -35.17 -8.54 21.11
N LYS A 185 -35.81 -8.80 19.97
CA LYS A 185 -35.70 -7.96 18.76
C LYS A 185 -35.96 -6.48 19.06
N ARG A 186 -36.94 -6.18 19.92
CA ARG A 186 -37.27 -4.81 20.36
C ARG A 186 -36.11 -4.17 21.13
N THR A 187 -35.36 -4.93 21.91
CA THR A 187 -34.18 -4.44 22.64
C THR A 187 -33.06 -4.06 21.67
N ILE A 188 -32.82 -4.87 20.64
CA ILE A 188 -31.85 -4.56 19.58
C ILE A 188 -32.25 -3.30 18.81
N GLU A 189 -33.53 -3.16 18.46
CA GLU A 189 -34.06 -1.95 17.83
C GLU A 189 -33.81 -0.71 18.70
N GLY A 190 -34.00 -0.82 20.01
CA GLY A 190 -33.67 0.22 20.98
C GLY A 190 -32.19 0.60 20.93
N HIS A 191 -31.28 -0.36 21.05
CA HIS A 191 -29.83 -0.09 20.97
C HIS A 191 -29.41 0.55 19.65
N ARG A 192 -29.97 0.10 18.52
CA ARG A 192 -29.70 0.70 17.21
C ARG A 192 -30.19 2.14 17.10
N GLN A 193 -31.37 2.42 17.65
CA GLN A 193 -31.89 3.79 17.69
C GLN A 193 -31.00 4.67 18.57
N THR A 194 -30.61 4.19 19.76
CA THR A 194 -29.70 4.93 20.64
C THR A 194 -28.34 5.19 19.99
N LEU A 195 -27.77 4.22 19.26
CA LEU A 195 -26.55 4.40 18.47
C LEU A 195 -26.71 5.52 17.43
N ILE A 196 -27.79 5.51 16.66
CA ILE A 196 -28.09 6.53 15.66
C ILE A 196 -28.22 7.91 16.32
N ASP A 197 -28.98 8.01 17.42
CA ASP A 197 -29.23 9.26 18.13
C ASP A 197 -27.94 9.83 18.76
N LYS A 198 -27.19 8.98 19.46
CA LYS A 198 -25.93 9.36 20.13
C LYS A 198 -24.84 9.80 19.15
N THR A 199 -24.78 9.18 17.97
CA THR A 199 -23.75 9.46 16.96
C THR A 199 -24.16 10.54 15.96
N GLY A 200 -25.40 11.04 16.03
CA GLY A 200 -25.96 11.95 15.03
C GLY A 200 -26.06 11.34 13.63
N SER A 201 -25.98 10.01 13.53
CA SER A 201 -26.04 9.31 12.24
C SER A 201 -27.46 9.39 11.66
N LYS A 202 -27.57 9.51 10.35
CA LYS A 202 -28.88 9.61 9.67
C LYS A 202 -29.48 8.24 9.33
N ASN A 203 -28.62 7.23 9.22
CA ASN A 203 -28.97 5.87 8.83
C ASN A 203 -27.83 4.91 9.15
N THR A 204 -28.05 3.60 8.92
CA THR A 204 -27.02 2.57 9.13
C THR A 204 -25.71 2.87 8.38
N ALA A 205 -25.77 3.35 7.14
CA ALA A 205 -24.56 3.60 6.35
C ALA A 205 -23.70 4.75 6.95
N SER A 206 -24.34 5.80 7.46
CA SER A 206 -23.64 6.88 8.18
C SER A 206 -23.15 6.43 9.57
N LEU A 207 -23.86 5.53 10.24
CA LEU A 207 -23.42 4.90 11.49
C LEU A 207 -22.16 4.05 11.29
N ILE A 208 -22.10 3.24 10.22
CA ILE A 208 -20.90 2.46 9.89
C ILE A 208 -19.72 3.39 9.56
N ARG A 209 -19.96 4.45 8.78
CA ARG A 209 -18.94 5.46 8.49
C ARG A 209 -18.41 6.11 9.77
N PHE A 210 -19.30 6.52 10.68
CA PHE A 210 -18.92 7.08 11.98
C PHE A 210 -18.03 6.11 12.76
N ALA A 211 -18.41 4.84 12.80
CA ALA A 211 -17.70 3.82 13.55
C ALA A 211 -16.29 3.52 13.02
N VAL A 212 -16.11 3.50 11.70
CA VAL A 212 -14.78 3.34 11.07
C VAL A 212 -13.91 4.57 11.34
N VAL A 213 -14.45 5.79 11.15
CA VAL A 213 -13.70 7.03 11.35
C VAL A 213 -13.23 7.20 12.79
N ASN A 214 -14.04 6.78 13.77
CA ASN A 214 -13.72 6.91 15.19
C ASN A 214 -13.05 5.66 15.80
N GLY A 215 -12.63 4.69 14.98
CA GLY A 215 -11.88 3.52 15.45
C GLY A 215 -12.69 2.50 16.27
N TYR A 216 -14.02 2.54 16.17
CA TYR A 216 -14.89 1.50 16.75
C TYR A 216 -14.95 0.24 15.89
N LEU A 217 -14.62 0.35 14.60
CA LEU A 217 -14.55 -0.77 13.64
C LEU A 217 -13.25 -0.63 12.83
N ASN A 218 -12.64 -1.78 12.51
CA ASN A 218 -11.44 -1.87 11.66
C ASN A 218 -11.79 -2.23 10.22
#